data_AF-A0ABD0R3J9-F1
#
_entry.id   AF-A0ABD0R3J9-F1
#
_cell.length_a   1.000
_cell.length_b   1.000
_cell.length_c   1.000
_cell.angle_alpha   90.00
_cell.angle_beta   90.00
_cell.angle_gamma   90.00
#
_symmetry.space_group_name_H-M   'P 1'
#
loop_
_entity.id
_entity.type
_entity.pdbx_description
1 polymer ?
#
loop_
_entity_poly.entity_id
_entity_poly.type
_entity_poly.pdbx_seq_one_letter_code
_entity_poly.pdbx_strand_id
1 'polypeptide(L)' 'LHELIPAVVTCIVSKQLCLRPDVDNHWALRDFAARLMAQSCKTFSTTTNNIQSRITKTFTKVVDSVLRLEI' A
#
# COMPACT_ATOMS: atom_id res chain seq x y z
N LEU A 1 -4.39 9.37 10.15
CA LEU A 1 -4.04 9.05 8.75
C LEU A 1 -2.55 8.73 8.56
N HIS A 2 -1.65 9.50 9.18
CA HIS A 2 -0.20 9.31 9.02
C HIS A 2 0.29 7.92 9.46
N GLU A 3 -0.27 7.34 10.52
CA GLU A 3 0.03 5.97 10.97
C GLU A 3 -0.73 4.89 10.18
N LEU A 4 -1.90 5.23 9.64
CA LEU A 4 -2.74 4.28 8.90
C LEU A 4 -2.16 3.98 7.51
N ILE A 5 -1.69 5.01 6.80
CA ILE A 5 -1.11 4.88 5.46
C ILE A 5 0.03 3.85 5.42
N PRO A 6 1.08 3.92 6.26
CA PRO A 6 2.18 2.96 6.22
C PRO A 6 1.73 1.54 6.54
N ALA A 7 0.80 1.34 7.48
CA ALA A 7 0.25 0.02 7.77
C ALA A 7 -0.49 -0.58 6.55
N VAL A 8 -1.34 0.21 5.89
CA VAL A 8 -2.08 -0.23 4.70
C VAL A 8 -1.13 -0.45 3.52
N VAL A 9 -0.10 0.37 3.36
CA VAL A 9 0.95 0.17 2.34
C VAL A 9 1.65 -1.17 2.58
N THR A 10 2.05 -1.51 3.80
CA THR A 10 2.66 -2.80 4.14
C THR A 10 1.76 -3.96 3.75
N CYS A 11 0.44 -3.87 4.01
CA CYS A 11 -0.52 -4.90 3.59
C CYS A 11 -0.60 -5.08 2.07
N ILE A 12 -0.27 -4.07 1.28
CA ILE A 12 -0.33 -4.13 -0.20
C ILE A 12 0.98 -4.66 -0.78
N VAL A 13 2.13 -4.25 -0.23
CA VAL A 13 3.44 -4.42 -0.88
C VAL A 13 4.42 -5.34 -0.15
N SER A 14 4.14 -5.77 1.08
CA SER A 14 5.09 -6.60 1.84
C SER A 14 5.43 -7.89 1.08
N LYS A 15 6.69 -8.33 1.15
CA LYS A 15 7.16 -9.59 0.56
C LYS A 15 6.52 -10.80 1.24
N GLN A 16 6.24 -10.70 2.54
CA GLN A 16 5.59 -11.74 3.31
C GLN A 16 4.51 -11.12 4.19
N LEU A 17 3.26 -11.54 3.99
CA LEU A 17 2.10 -11.11 4.77
C LEU A 17 1.59 -12.18 5.73
N CYS A 18 1.95 -13.43 5.49
CA CYS A 18 1.46 -14.59 6.21
C CYS A 18 2.58 -15.62 6.36
N LEU A 19 2.40 -16.55 7.30
CA LEU A 19 3.36 -17.61 7.59
C LEU A 19 3.31 -18.70 6.51
N ARG A 20 2.16 -18.92 5.86
CA ARG A 20 1.95 -19.98 4.87
C ARG A 20 1.28 -19.40 3.60
N PRO A 21 2.05 -18.80 2.69
CA PRO A 21 1.51 -18.12 1.51
C PRO A 21 0.70 -19.03 0.58
N ASP A 22 1.00 -20.33 0.55
CA ASP A 22 0.29 -21.29 -0.30
C ASP A 22 -1.12 -21.66 0.22
N VAL A 23 -1.40 -21.35 1.49
CA VAL A 23 -2.64 -21.74 2.19
C VAL A 23 -3.44 -20.50 2.59
N ASP A 24 -2.78 -19.45 3.07
CA ASP A 24 -3.41 -18.24 3.54
C ASP A 24 -3.81 -17.33 2.37
N ASN A 25 -5.06 -16.84 2.38
CA ASN A 25 -5.60 -15.96 1.33
C ASN A 25 -5.10 -14.50 1.47
N HIS A 26 -3.79 -14.32 1.33
CA HIS A 26 -3.13 -13.02 1.41
C HIS A 26 -3.48 -12.11 0.21
N TRP A 27 -3.91 -12.68 -0.93
CA TRP A 27 -4.38 -11.91 -2.08
C TRP A 27 -5.66 -11.12 -1.79
N ALA A 28 -6.63 -11.71 -1.09
CA ALA A 28 -7.83 -10.98 -0.69
C ALA A 28 -7.52 -9.81 0.25
N LEU A 29 -6.55 -9.99 1.16
CA LEU A 29 -6.09 -8.91 2.04
C LEU A 29 -5.41 -7.78 1.25
N ARG A 30 -4.57 -8.12 0.25
CA ARG A 30 -3.96 -7.13 -0.64
C ARG A 30 -5.01 -6.33 -1.42
N ASP A 31 -6.02 -6.99 -2.01
CA ASP A 31 -7.10 -6.32 -2.75
C ASP A 31 -7.92 -5.39 -1.85
N PHE A 32 -8.30 -5.89 -0.66
CA PHE A 32 -9.01 -5.08 0.32
C PHE A 32 -8.19 -3.84 0.74
N ALA A 33 -6.91 -4.02 1.06
CA ALA A 33 -6.02 -2.93 1.43
C ALA A 33 -5.86 -1.89 0.30
N ALA A 34 -5.76 -2.34 -0.96
CA ALA A 34 -5.69 -1.46 -2.11
C ALA A 34 -6.97 -0.62 -2.28
N ARG A 35 -8.14 -1.24 -2.12
CA ARG A 35 -9.44 -0.53 -2.13
C ARG A 35 -9.56 0.46 -0.99
N LEU A 36 -9.14 0.08 0.22
CA LEU A 36 -9.11 0.97 1.38
C LEU A 36 -8.20 2.18 1.15
N MET A 37 -7.03 1.98 0.53
CA MET A 37 -6.12 3.07 0.17
C MET A 37 -6.76 4.00 -0.87
N ALA A 38 -7.39 3.45 -1.91
CA ALA A 38 -8.08 4.24 -2.92
C ALA A 38 -9.21 5.08 -2.31
N GLN A 39 -10.00 4.49 -1.41
CA GLN A 39 -11.06 5.19 -0.70
C GLN A 39 -10.49 6.28 0.22
N SER A 40 -9.41 5.99 0.95
CA SER A 40 -8.72 6.96 1.80
C SER A 40 -8.23 8.17 0.99
N CYS A 41 -7.65 7.94 -0.20
CA CYS A 41 -7.28 9.00 -1.11
C CYS A 41 -8.48 9.84 -1.54
N LYS A 42 -9.64 9.24 -1.84
CA LYS A 42 -10.84 10.00 -2.23
C LYS A 42 -11.43 10.81 -1.08
N THR A 43 -11.48 10.23 0.13
CA THR A 43 -12.13 10.85 1.29
C THR A 43 -11.28 11.95 1.91
N PHE A 44 -9.96 11.76 1.98
CA PHE A 44 -9.09 12.65 2.75
C PHE A 44 -8.26 13.60 1.90
N SER A 45 -8.22 13.44 0.56
CA SER A 45 -7.47 14.39 -0.27
C SER A 45 -8.20 15.72 -0.36
N THR A 46 -7.50 16.78 -0.03
CA THR A 46 -7.93 18.16 -0.25
C THR A 46 -6.81 18.91 -0.96
N THR A 47 -7.12 20.06 -1.55
CA THR A 47 -6.16 20.89 -2.30
C THR A 47 -4.97 21.34 -1.45
N THR A 48 -5.10 21.35 -0.11
CA THR A 48 -4.08 21.88 0.81
C THR A 48 -3.22 20.80 1.50
N ASN A 49 -3.69 19.56 1.60
CA ASN A 49 -3.03 18.54 2.44
C ASN A 49 -2.10 17.57 1.70
N ASN A 50 -2.06 17.61 0.36
CA ASN A 50 -1.12 16.86 -0.49
C ASN A 50 -1.06 15.34 -0.20
N ILE A 51 -2.13 14.74 0.33
CA ILE A 51 -2.16 13.32 0.74
C ILE A 51 -1.93 12.39 -0.46
N GLN A 52 -2.61 12.62 -1.58
CA GLN A 52 -2.40 11.87 -2.82
C GLN A 52 -0.93 11.89 -3.25
N SER A 53 -0.30 13.07 -3.29
CA SER A 53 1.12 13.20 -3.69
C SER A 53 2.04 12.38 -2.78
N ARG A 54 1.81 12.42 -1.47
CA ARG A 54 2.59 11.65 -0.48
C ARG A 54 2.41 10.15 -0.66
N ILE A 55 1.16 9.69 -0.80
CA ILE A 55 0.84 8.26 -0.98
C ILE A 55 1.46 7.74 -2.28
N THR A 56 1.26 8.44 -3.40
CA THR A 56 1.82 8.03 -4.69
C THR A 56 3.34 7.96 -4.64
N LYS A 57 4.02 8.95 -4.05
CA LYS A 57 5.49 8.91 -3.88
C LYS A 57 5.95 7.72 -3.05
N THR A 58 5.23 7.38 -1.97
CA THR A 58 5.55 6.21 -1.16
C THR A 58 5.41 4.92 -1.98
N PHE A 59 4.31 4.75 -2.72
CA PHE A 59 4.12 3.58 -3.59
C PHE A 59 5.18 3.50 -4.69
N THR A 60 5.48 4.59 -5.39
CA THR A 60 6.50 4.60 -6.44
C THR A 60 7.87 4.19 -5.89
N LYS A 61 8.27 4.70 -4.71
CA LYS A 61 9.52 4.29 -4.05
C LYS A 61 9.54 2.81 -3.74
N VAL A 62 8.43 2.27 -3.23
CA VAL A 62 8.35 0.85 -2.87
C VAL A 62 8.40 -0.04 -4.11
N VAL A 63 7.64 0.30 -5.16
CA VAL A 63 7.65 -0.46 -6.42
C VAL A 63 9.04 -0.42 -7.08
N ASP A 64 9.68 0.74 -7.11
CA ASP A 64 11.04 0.89 -7.64
C ASP A 64 12.07 0.06 -6.85
N SER A 65 11.96 0.03 -5.53
CA SER A 65 12.83 -0.78 -4.69
C SER A 65 12.56 -2.29 -4.80
N VAL A 66 11.34 -2.71 -5.12
CA VAL A 66 11.04 -4.12 -5.46
C VAL A 66 11.63 -4.47 -6.83
N LEU A 67 11.49 -3.60 -7.84
CA LEU A 67 12.03 -3.83 -9.19
C LEU A 67 13.57 -3.95 -9.21
N ARG A 68 14.28 -3.13 -8.42
CA ARG A 68 15.75 -3.19 -8.30
C ARG A 68 16.27 -4.47 -7.65
N LEU A 69 15.41 -5.24 -6.97
CA LEU A 69 15.81 -6.51 -6.35
C LEU A 69 15.55 -7.70 -7.29
N GLU A 70 14.94 -7.48 -8.46
CA GLU A 70 14.62 -8.51 -9.46
C GLU A 70 15.46 -8.39 -10.76
N ILE A 71 16.38 -7.41 -10.84
CA ILE A 71 17.41 -7.25 -11.91
C ILE A 71 18.79 -7.37 -11.26
#